data_AF-M0JRH5-F1
#
_entry.id   AF-M0JRH5-F1
#
_cell.length_a   1.000
_cell.length_b   1.000
_cell.length_c   1.000
_cell.angle_alpha   90.00
_cell.angle_beta   90.00
_cell.angle_gamma   90.00
#
_symmetry.space_group_name_H-M   'P 1'
#
loop_
_entity.id
_entity.type
_entity.pdbx_description
1 polymer ?
#
loop_
_entity_poly.entity_id
_entity_poly.type
_entity_poly.pdbx_seq_one_letter_code
_entity_poly.pdbx_strand_id
1 'polypeptide(L)'
;MSGDEDTDEILLSRRNLFRLLGGTIVLGTLVSTIDEEPPDFSSEESELQNLAQTIDSTDLRDPQKNSMLQSSIATTIESVNNSLSEKEIDPTGKTPSSTPSVGAGNINQALDYYQELQQTLDEGESLSGKIESREIATLNGEYFNGQSNQERHLPNVESSISKFSKTVATHTPSEQPPSTQKLLPDRDRVSSRLSRQRTVYKKHADMQELFLKVIFSLNSGIDAFEHSSFDSAGRSFQRANNKASVQIDDSLKDYRVTSYSLTLGNYSQIFKLYRQAAGNMAAACAEGMSREERNQKIDLGIKKQFKARDIFADGVSF
;
A
#
# COMPACT_ATOMS: atom_id res chain seq x y z
N MET A 1 4.86 19.82 -61.82
CA MET A 1 5.28 20.44 -60.54
C MET A 1 4.57 19.67 -59.45
N SER A 2 5.29 18.68 -58.92
CA SER A 2 4.90 17.75 -57.86
C SER A 2 6.15 17.65 -56.98
N GLY A 3 6.00 17.90 -55.69
CA GLY A 3 7.06 17.75 -54.70
C GLY A 3 6.76 16.50 -53.89
N ASP A 4 7.72 15.57 -53.92
CA ASP A 4 7.84 14.42 -53.02
C ASP A 4 8.32 14.91 -51.66
N GLU A 5 7.87 14.28 -50.57
CA GLU A 5 8.76 13.90 -49.47
C GLU A 5 8.13 12.77 -48.64
N ASP A 6 8.89 11.68 -48.61
CA ASP A 6 8.68 10.42 -47.89
C ASP A 6 8.57 10.60 -46.37
N THR A 7 7.81 9.73 -45.70
CA THR A 7 8.26 9.11 -44.44
C THR A 7 7.38 7.92 -44.06
N ASP A 8 7.89 6.71 -44.33
CA ASP A 8 7.41 5.45 -43.75
C ASP A 8 7.92 5.30 -42.30
N GLU A 9 6.96 5.10 -41.39
CA GLU A 9 6.84 3.97 -40.45
C GLU A 9 8.09 3.16 -40.01
N ILE A 10 8.33 3.07 -38.68
CA ILE A 10 8.33 1.82 -37.86
C ILE A 10 9.02 1.99 -36.48
N LEU A 11 8.34 1.40 -35.48
CA LEU A 11 8.70 1.06 -34.10
C LEU A 11 10.13 0.53 -33.86
N LEU A 12 10.70 0.74 -32.66
CA LEU A 12 11.15 -0.32 -31.72
C LEU A 12 12.10 0.20 -30.63
N SER A 13 11.75 -0.17 -29.38
CA SER A 13 12.61 -0.85 -28.40
C SER A 13 14.07 -0.39 -28.29
N ARG A 14 14.40 0.35 -27.21
CA ARG A 14 15.79 0.49 -26.75
C ARG A 14 16.06 -0.48 -25.61
N ARG A 15 16.48 -1.66 -26.03
CA ARG A 15 17.22 -2.66 -25.25
C ARG A 15 18.66 -2.59 -25.76
N ASN A 16 19.55 -1.98 -25.00
CA ASN A 16 20.99 -1.89 -25.24
C ASN A 16 21.68 -2.40 -23.97
N LEU A 17 22.79 -3.14 -23.98
CA LEU A 17 23.66 -3.64 -25.04
C LEU A 17 24.63 -4.60 -24.31
N PHE A 18 24.87 -5.81 -24.81
CA PHE A 18 25.97 -6.64 -24.31
C PHE A 18 26.62 -7.40 -25.47
N ARG A 19 27.96 -7.34 -25.48
CA ARG A 19 28.94 -8.21 -26.20
C ARG A 19 29.15 -7.90 -27.70
N LEU A 20 30.35 -7.99 -28.29
CA LEU A 20 31.72 -8.30 -27.86
C LEU A 20 32.67 -7.95 -29.04
N LEU A 21 33.94 -7.64 -28.71
CA LEU A 21 35.19 -7.89 -29.44
C LEU A 21 35.47 -7.27 -30.83
N GLY A 22 36.65 -6.64 -30.91
CA GLY A 22 37.50 -6.70 -32.10
C GLY A 22 38.46 -5.53 -32.25
N GLY A 23 39.58 -5.51 -31.52
CA GLY A 23 40.64 -4.53 -31.80
C GLY A 23 41.77 -4.50 -30.78
N THR A 24 42.86 -5.18 -31.08
CA THR A 24 44.16 -5.04 -30.41
C THR A 24 44.82 -3.71 -30.74
N ILE A 25 45.23 -2.94 -29.74
CA ILE A 25 46.37 -2.01 -29.83
C ILE A 25 47.24 -2.22 -28.59
N VAL A 26 48.50 -2.59 -28.83
CA VAL A 26 49.59 -2.65 -27.85
C VAL A 26 50.39 -1.37 -27.99
N LEU A 27 50.60 -0.61 -26.90
CA LEU A 27 51.88 -0.03 -26.48
C LEU A 27 51.69 1.02 -25.35
N GLY A 28 52.09 0.61 -24.15
CA GLY A 28 52.98 1.34 -23.24
C GLY A 28 52.54 2.68 -22.66
N THR A 29 52.13 2.68 -21.38
CA THR A 29 52.38 3.78 -20.44
C THR A 29 52.40 3.27 -19.00
N LEU A 30 53.53 3.54 -18.33
CA LEU A 30 53.80 3.65 -16.89
C LEU A 30 52.76 3.02 -15.93
N VAL A 31 53.13 1.91 -15.28
CA VAL A 31 52.54 1.54 -14.00
C VAL A 31 53.02 2.57 -12.97
N SER A 32 52.28 3.65 -12.80
CA SER A 32 52.28 4.36 -11.52
C SER A 32 51.58 3.43 -10.55
N THR A 33 52.34 2.79 -9.66
CA THR A 33 51.78 2.30 -8.40
C THR A 33 51.41 3.54 -7.59
N ILE A 34 50.29 4.16 -7.94
CA ILE A 34 49.53 4.95 -6.98
C ILE A 34 49.08 3.88 -6.00
N ASP A 35 49.57 3.95 -4.76
CA ASP A 35 48.86 3.33 -3.64
C ASP A 35 47.50 4.05 -3.62
N GLU A 36 46.55 3.56 -4.42
CA GLU A 36 45.18 4.04 -4.37
C GLU A 36 44.68 3.68 -2.99
N GLU A 37 44.41 4.71 -2.19
CA GLU A 37 43.72 4.55 -0.93
C GLU A 37 42.46 3.71 -1.20
N PRO A 38 42.21 2.69 -0.37
CA PRO A 38 41.02 1.88 -0.55
C PRO A 38 39.78 2.80 -0.57
N PRO A 39 38.79 2.52 -1.45
CA PRO A 39 37.62 3.37 -1.56
C PRO A 39 36.92 3.50 -0.20
N ASP A 40 36.70 4.74 0.23
CA ASP A 40 35.98 5.04 1.48
C ASP A 40 34.47 4.91 1.26
N PHE A 41 33.78 4.07 2.04
CA PHE A 41 32.33 3.86 1.97
C PHE A 41 31.56 4.48 3.15
N SER A 42 32.20 5.39 3.91
CA SER A 42 31.61 5.98 5.12
C SER A 42 30.28 6.73 4.87
N SER A 43 30.14 7.38 3.71
CA SER A 43 28.91 8.08 3.32
C SER A 43 27.76 7.10 3.06
N GLU A 44 27.99 6.08 2.23
CA GLU A 44 27.00 5.05 1.90
C GLU A 44 26.62 4.23 3.13
N GLU A 45 27.59 3.89 3.98
CA GLU A 45 27.34 3.26 5.27
C GLU A 45 26.39 4.11 6.11
N SER A 46 26.64 5.43 6.21
CA SER A 46 25.81 6.35 6.99
C SER A 46 24.40 6.48 6.41
N GLU A 47 24.26 6.60 5.09
CA GLU A 47 22.96 6.70 4.42
C GLU A 47 22.11 5.45 4.65
N LEU A 48 22.69 4.26 4.48
CA LEU A 48 21.99 2.98 4.66
C LEU A 48 21.66 2.71 6.14
N GLN A 49 22.53 3.11 7.09
CA GLN A 49 22.24 3.05 8.52
C GLN A 49 21.07 3.97 8.90
N ASN A 50 21.03 5.19 8.37
CA ASN A 50 19.93 6.12 8.59
C ASN A 50 18.62 5.58 8.01
N LEU A 51 18.66 4.96 6.82
CA LEU A 51 17.49 4.32 6.23
C LEU A 51 16.99 3.14 7.08
N ALA A 52 17.89 2.29 7.57
CA ALA A 52 17.55 1.18 8.47
C ALA A 52 16.82 1.69 9.73
N GLN A 53 17.35 2.73 10.38
CA GLN A 53 16.72 3.35 11.56
C GLN A 53 15.36 3.97 11.24
N THR A 54 15.22 4.58 10.07
CA THR A 54 13.94 5.13 9.58
C THR A 54 12.91 4.02 9.40
N ILE A 55 13.29 2.88 8.83
CA ILE A 55 12.40 1.72 8.66
C ILE A 55 12.01 1.11 10.02
N ASP A 56 12.95 1.00 10.95
CA ASP A 56 12.69 0.43 12.28
C ASP A 56 11.72 1.30 13.10
N SER A 57 11.83 2.62 12.97
CA SER A 57 10.93 3.58 13.60
C SER A 57 9.59 3.73 12.89
N THR A 58 9.53 3.42 11.59
CA THR A 58 8.30 3.47 10.79
C THR A 58 7.37 2.30 11.12
N ASP A 59 6.08 2.60 11.31
CA ASP A 59 5.08 1.55 11.47
C ASP A 59 4.63 1.01 10.11
N LEU A 60 5.33 -0.02 9.61
CA LEU A 60 5.03 -0.60 8.29
C LEU A 60 3.65 -1.24 8.15
N ARG A 61 2.88 -1.34 9.25
CA ARG A 61 1.48 -1.75 9.23
C ARG A 61 0.56 -0.67 8.68
N ASP A 62 0.99 0.59 8.73
CA ASP A 62 0.23 1.77 8.32
C ASP A 62 0.57 2.14 6.86
N PRO A 63 -0.31 1.86 5.89
CA PRO A 63 -0.04 2.14 4.48
C PRO A 63 0.33 3.60 4.20
N GLN A 64 -0.26 4.55 4.94
CA GLN A 64 0.03 5.98 4.73
C GLN A 64 1.47 6.32 5.09
N LYS A 65 2.08 5.63 6.06
CA LYS A 65 3.49 5.85 6.40
C LYS A 65 4.43 5.20 5.39
N ASN A 66 3.98 4.17 4.71
CA ASN A 66 4.79 3.45 3.74
C ASN A 66 5.00 4.26 2.46
N SER A 67 4.05 5.13 2.06
CA SER A 67 4.23 6.01 0.90
C SER A 67 5.39 7.00 1.07
N MET A 68 5.51 7.60 2.25
CA MET A 68 6.67 8.44 2.58
C MET A 68 7.97 7.63 2.58
N LEU A 69 7.93 6.41 3.12
CA LEU A 69 9.10 5.53 3.18
C LEU A 69 9.58 5.07 1.79
N GLN A 70 8.69 4.82 0.84
CA GLN A 70 9.07 4.45 -0.53
C GLN A 70 9.96 5.51 -1.18
N SER A 71 9.60 6.79 -1.00
CA SER A 71 10.41 7.90 -1.51
C SER A 71 11.80 7.92 -0.87
N SER A 72 11.88 7.74 0.45
CA SER A 72 13.18 7.65 1.15
C SER A 72 14.03 6.48 0.66
N ILE A 73 13.43 5.29 0.47
CA ILE A 73 14.14 4.12 -0.05
C ILE A 73 14.66 4.39 -1.47
N ALA A 74 13.80 4.93 -2.35
CA ALA A 74 14.17 5.23 -3.73
C ALA A 74 15.36 6.21 -3.81
N THR A 75 15.28 7.33 -3.08
CA THR A 75 16.33 8.34 -3.07
C THR A 75 17.64 7.80 -2.49
N THR A 76 17.60 7.01 -1.43
CA THR A 76 18.82 6.40 -0.86
C THR A 76 19.44 5.39 -1.82
N ILE A 77 18.65 4.53 -2.47
CA ILE A 77 19.16 3.58 -3.47
C ILE A 77 19.84 4.33 -4.63
N GLU A 78 19.21 5.39 -5.14
CA GLU A 78 19.78 6.22 -6.22
C GLU A 78 21.08 6.90 -5.79
N SER A 79 21.08 7.56 -4.62
CA SER A 79 22.24 8.24 -4.05
C SER A 79 23.44 7.30 -3.90
N VAL A 80 23.24 6.15 -3.27
CA VAL A 80 24.29 5.15 -3.04
C VAL A 80 24.79 4.56 -4.37
N ASN A 81 23.90 4.24 -5.33
CA ASN A 81 24.32 3.72 -6.64
C ASN A 81 25.14 4.73 -7.45
N ASN A 82 24.79 6.01 -7.39
CA ASN A 82 25.57 7.06 -8.04
C ASN A 82 26.97 7.16 -7.43
N SER A 83 27.07 7.16 -6.10
CA SER A 83 28.34 7.19 -5.39
C SER A 83 29.22 5.96 -5.68
N LEU A 84 28.62 4.76 -5.75
CA LEU A 84 29.34 3.53 -6.13
C LEU A 84 29.88 3.58 -7.57
N SER A 85 29.11 4.20 -8.48
CA SER A 85 29.49 4.33 -9.89
C SER A 85 30.62 5.33 -10.08
N GLU A 86 30.64 6.42 -9.30
CA GLU A 86 31.74 7.40 -9.26
C GLU A 86 33.05 6.82 -8.73
N LYS A 87 32.98 5.78 -7.89
CA LYS A 87 34.15 5.11 -7.29
C LYS A 87 34.77 4.04 -8.19
N GLU A 88 34.32 3.89 -9.46
CA GLU A 88 34.83 2.94 -10.47
C GLU A 88 34.98 1.47 -9.98
N ILE A 89 34.04 0.97 -9.18
CA ILE A 89 34.17 -0.37 -8.58
C ILE A 89 33.65 -1.46 -9.53
N ASP A 90 34.52 -2.40 -9.94
CA ASP A 90 34.12 -3.68 -10.56
C ASP A 90 33.34 -4.54 -9.54
N PRO A 91 32.12 -5.01 -9.86
CA PRO A 91 31.27 -5.80 -8.95
C PRO A 91 31.87 -7.15 -8.51
N THR A 92 33.04 -7.56 -9.02
CA THR A 92 33.71 -8.82 -8.65
C THR A 92 34.78 -8.72 -7.55
N GLY A 93 35.02 -7.52 -7.01
CA GLY A 93 35.59 -7.24 -5.68
C GLY A 93 36.73 -8.14 -5.17
N LYS A 94 37.98 -7.81 -5.50
CA LYS A 94 39.14 -8.15 -4.66
C LYS A 94 40.12 -6.98 -4.58
N THR A 95 40.06 -6.23 -3.49
CA THR A 95 41.16 -5.38 -3.03
C THR A 95 41.36 -5.57 -1.52
N PRO A 96 42.61 -5.78 -1.05
CA PRO A 96 42.91 -5.90 0.37
C PRO A 96 43.27 -4.52 0.96
N SER A 97 42.67 -4.19 2.11
CA SER A 97 43.36 -3.64 3.31
C SER A 97 42.63 -2.47 4.01
N SER A 98 42.64 -2.58 5.35
CA SER A 98 42.63 -1.54 6.40
C SER A 98 41.55 -0.45 6.41
N THR A 99 40.34 -0.87 6.82
CA THR A 99 39.20 -0.08 7.39
C THR A 99 38.66 1.08 6.55
N PRO A 100 37.40 0.99 6.08
CA PRO A 100 36.23 0.78 6.96
C PRO A 100 35.80 -0.69 7.10
N SER A 101 35.02 -1.00 8.15
CA SER A 101 34.53 -2.38 8.39
C SER A 101 33.53 -2.87 7.33
N VAL A 102 33.03 -1.97 6.49
CA VAL A 102 32.02 -2.17 5.43
C VAL A 102 32.69 -2.02 4.07
N GLY A 103 32.64 -3.06 3.23
CA GLY A 103 33.10 -3.02 1.85
C GLY A 103 31.94 -2.99 0.84
N ALA A 104 32.26 -2.79 -0.44
CA ALA A 104 31.28 -2.75 -1.53
C ALA A 104 30.31 -3.95 -1.55
N GLY A 105 30.77 -5.15 -1.19
CA GLY A 105 29.92 -6.34 -1.07
C GLY A 105 28.83 -6.21 0.00
N ASN A 106 29.13 -5.57 1.14
CA ASN A 106 28.14 -5.30 2.19
C ASN A 106 27.10 -4.27 1.72
N ILE A 107 27.55 -3.22 1.02
CA ILE A 107 26.69 -2.17 0.46
C ILE A 107 25.74 -2.75 -0.60
N ASN A 108 26.26 -3.53 -1.56
CA ASN A 108 25.45 -4.18 -2.60
C ASN A 108 24.40 -5.11 -2.00
N GLN A 109 24.77 -5.89 -0.98
CA GLN A 109 23.82 -6.75 -0.27
C GLN A 109 22.72 -5.95 0.43
N ALA A 110 23.03 -4.77 0.98
CA ALA A 110 22.02 -3.89 1.57
C ALA A 110 21.11 -3.27 0.50
N LEU A 111 21.67 -2.86 -0.65
CA LEU A 111 20.90 -2.36 -1.78
C LEU A 111 19.91 -3.40 -2.32
N ASP A 112 20.33 -4.66 -2.47
CA ASP A 112 19.46 -5.76 -2.89
C ASP A 112 18.25 -5.91 -1.93
N TYR A 113 18.49 -5.82 -0.62
CA TYR A 113 17.43 -5.84 0.39
C TYR A 113 16.45 -4.68 0.22
N TYR A 114 16.97 -3.46 0.06
CA TYR A 114 16.13 -2.26 -0.06
C TYR A 114 15.35 -2.22 -1.36
N GLN A 115 15.89 -2.74 -2.47
CA GLN A 115 15.19 -2.89 -3.74
C GLN A 115 14.01 -3.86 -3.63
N GLU A 116 14.19 -5.01 -2.97
CA GLU A 116 13.09 -5.96 -2.74
C GLU A 116 12.04 -5.40 -1.77
N LEU A 117 12.45 -4.63 -0.77
CA LEU A 117 11.51 -3.91 0.11
C LEU A 117 10.71 -2.88 -0.69
N GLN A 118 11.37 -2.07 -1.52
CA GLN A 118 10.73 -1.07 -2.37
C GLN A 118 9.64 -1.70 -3.25
N GLN A 119 9.99 -2.76 -3.98
CA GLN A 119 9.04 -3.49 -4.83
C GLN A 119 7.84 -4.03 -4.03
N THR A 120 8.05 -4.43 -2.77
CA THR A 120 6.97 -4.89 -1.90
C THR A 120 6.03 -3.76 -1.48
N LEU A 121 6.59 -2.59 -1.19
CA LEU A 121 5.82 -1.41 -0.83
C LEU A 121 5.04 -0.87 -2.04
N ASP A 122 5.62 -0.90 -3.25
CA ASP A 122 4.98 -0.45 -4.49
C ASP A 122 3.70 -1.24 -4.82
N GLU A 123 3.70 -2.55 -4.57
CA GLU A 123 2.49 -3.37 -4.70
C GLU A 123 1.41 -2.97 -3.67
N GLY A 124 1.82 -2.59 -2.46
CA GLY A 124 0.93 -2.05 -1.43
C GLY A 124 0.34 -0.70 -1.82
N GLU A 125 1.13 0.20 -2.38
CA GLU A 125 0.69 1.50 -2.88
C GLU A 125 -0.30 1.35 -4.03
N SER A 126 -0.04 0.44 -4.97
CA SER A 126 -0.96 0.09 -6.07
C SER A 126 -2.34 -0.36 -5.54
N LEU A 127 -2.36 -1.16 -4.47
CA LEU A 127 -3.61 -1.55 -3.82
C LEU A 127 -4.27 -0.37 -3.08
N SER A 128 -3.48 0.50 -2.44
CA SER A 128 -3.97 1.70 -1.77
C SER A 128 -4.74 2.60 -2.73
N GLY A 129 -4.18 2.89 -3.91
CA GLY A 129 -4.84 3.69 -4.93
C GLY A 129 -6.17 3.10 -5.43
N LYS A 130 -6.28 1.76 -5.49
CA LYS A 130 -7.53 1.07 -5.88
C LYS A 130 -8.61 1.10 -4.79
N ILE A 131 -8.19 1.10 -3.52
CA ILE A 131 -9.10 1.28 -2.39
C ILE A 131 -9.60 2.72 -2.39
N GLU A 132 -8.72 3.71 -2.49
CA GLU A 132 -9.09 5.14 -2.55
C GLU A 132 -10.04 5.44 -3.72
N SER A 133 -9.69 5.00 -4.93
CA SER A 133 -10.51 5.25 -6.14
C SER A 133 -11.96 4.77 -5.96
N ARG A 134 -12.18 3.69 -5.20
CA ARG A 134 -13.52 3.17 -4.94
C ARG A 134 -14.26 3.96 -3.87
N GLU A 135 -13.58 4.46 -2.85
CA GLU A 135 -14.19 5.39 -1.89
C GLU A 135 -14.72 6.63 -2.61
N ILE A 136 -13.91 7.21 -3.49
CA ILE A 136 -14.28 8.35 -4.33
C ILE A 136 -15.47 8.00 -5.23
N ALA A 137 -15.44 6.87 -5.93
CA ALA A 137 -16.56 6.46 -6.78
C ALA A 137 -17.86 6.22 -6.00
N THR A 138 -17.75 5.65 -4.79
CA THR A 138 -18.90 5.43 -3.89
C THR A 138 -19.54 6.75 -3.47
N LEU A 139 -18.75 7.81 -3.28
CA LEU A 139 -19.25 9.16 -3.00
C LEU A 139 -19.99 9.78 -4.16
N ASN A 140 -19.46 9.63 -5.37
CA ASN A 140 -20.04 10.21 -6.58
C ASN A 140 -21.33 9.52 -7.05
N GLY A 141 -21.85 8.58 -6.26
CA GLY A 141 -23.10 7.89 -6.56
C GLY A 141 -22.99 6.91 -7.73
N GLU A 142 -21.77 6.61 -8.18
CA GLU A 142 -21.51 5.50 -9.09
C GLU A 142 -21.71 4.21 -8.30
N TYR A 143 -22.97 3.78 -8.18
CA TYR A 143 -23.31 2.44 -7.71
C TYR A 143 -22.71 1.44 -8.71
N PHE A 144 -21.49 1.01 -8.45
CA PHE A 144 -20.85 -0.03 -9.24
C PHE A 144 -21.78 -1.25 -9.28
N ASN A 145 -22.22 -1.62 -10.49
CA ASN A 145 -22.83 -2.92 -10.78
C ASN A 145 -21.82 -4.08 -10.60
N GLY A 146 -20.57 -3.78 -10.25
CA GLY A 146 -19.47 -4.73 -10.11
C GLY A 146 -19.25 -5.18 -8.66
N GLN A 147 -19.00 -6.48 -8.51
CA GLN A 147 -18.38 -7.02 -7.29
C GLN A 147 -17.08 -6.27 -6.99
N SER A 148 -16.79 -6.10 -5.69
CA SER A 148 -15.48 -5.70 -5.16
C SER A 148 -14.36 -6.41 -5.92
N ASN A 149 -13.49 -5.67 -6.62
CA ASN A 149 -12.32 -6.25 -7.31
C ASN A 149 -11.01 -5.96 -6.55
N GLN A 150 -11.02 -5.13 -5.50
CA GLN A 150 -9.86 -4.88 -4.64
C GLN A 150 -9.36 -6.18 -4.03
N GLU A 151 -10.26 -7.06 -3.59
CA GLU A 151 -9.89 -8.38 -3.06
C GLU A 151 -9.14 -9.23 -4.09
N ARG A 152 -9.35 -9.03 -5.39
CA ARG A 152 -8.59 -9.73 -6.44
C ARG A 152 -7.13 -9.28 -6.53
N HIS A 153 -6.79 -8.15 -5.92
CA HIS A 153 -5.44 -7.60 -5.88
C HIS A 153 -4.72 -7.88 -4.55
N LEU A 154 -5.44 -8.30 -3.50
CA LEU A 154 -4.81 -8.78 -2.25
C LEU A 154 -3.78 -9.91 -2.48
N PRO A 155 -4.03 -10.90 -3.37
CA PRO A 155 -3.03 -11.93 -3.68
C PRO A 155 -1.71 -11.39 -4.24
N ASN A 156 -1.71 -10.24 -4.92
CA ASN A 156 -0.49 -9.64 -5.44
C ASN A 156 0.40 -9.14 -4.29
N VAL A 157 -0.20 -8.44 -3.32
CA VAL A 157 0.49 -7.99 -2.10
C VAL A 157 0.99 -9.18 -1.30
N GLU A 158 0.17 -10.23 -1.15
CA GLU A 158 0.57 -11.47 -0.46
C GLU A 158 1.74 -12.16 -1.15
N SER A 159 1.71 -12.26 -2.47
CA SER A 159 2.79 -12.82 -3.28
C SER A 159 4.07 -12.01 -3.13
N SER A 160 3.97 -10.68 -3.16
CA SER A 160 5.10 -9.78 -3.00
C SER A 160 5.74 -9.89 -1.61
N ILE A 161 4.95 -9.86 -0.53
CA ILE A 161 5.43 -10.08 0.85
C ILE A 161 6.08 -11.48 1.00
N SER A 162 5.48 -12.49 0.38
CA SER A 162 6.02 -13.85 0.39
C SER A 162 7.34 -13.96 -0.38
N LYS A 163 7.46 -13.27 -1.52
CA LYS A 163 8.69 -13.17 -2.31
C LYS A 163 9.77 -12.49 -1.48
N PHE A 164 9.49 -11.31 -0.93
CA PHE A 164 10.40 -10.57 -0.05
C PHE A 164 10.90 -11.43 1.11
N SER A 165 9.98 -12.06 1.84
CA SER A 165 10.35 -12.90 2.99
C SER A 165 11.26 -14.07 2.59
N LYS A 166 11.05 -14.67 1.42
CA LYS A 166 11.93 -15.71 0.89
C LYS A 166 13.29 -15.15 0.47
N THR A 167 13.33 -14.05 -0.27
CA THR A 167 14.56 -13.41 -0.75
C THR A 167 15.44 -12.95 0.41
N VAL A 168 14.83 -12.48 1.49
CA VAL A 168 15.56 -11.96 2.66
C VAL A 168 15.97 -13.09 3.62
N ALA A 169 15.20 -14.18 3.70
CA ALA A 169 15.51 -15.33 4.55
C ALA A 169 16.70 -16.17 4.07
N THR A 170 17.09 -16.07 2.79
CA THR A 170 18.27 -16.78 2.25
C THR A 170 19.60 -16.32 2.85
N HIS A 171 19.61 -15.18 3.55
CA HIS A 171 20.80 -14.62 4.19
C HIS A 171 20.56 -14.56 5.70
N THR A 172 20.73 -15.67 6.42
CA THR A 172 20.42 -15.72 7.86
C THR A 172 21.25 -14.69 8.64
N PRO A 173 20.71 -13.96 9.63
CA PRO A 173 21.47 -12.92 10.35
C PRO A 173 22.81 -13.42 10.91
N SER A 174 22.86 -14.66 11.40
CA SER A 174 24.07 -15.29 11.94
C SER A 174 25.17 -15.56 10.91
N GLU A 175 24.84 -15.56 9.62
CA GLU A 175 25.80 -15.81 8.52
C GLU A 175 26.33 -14.50 7.91
N GLN A 176 25.70 -13.36 8.21
CA GLN A 176 26.14 -12.07 7.71
C GLN A 176 27.20 -11.43 8.62
N PRO A 177 28.23 -10.77 8.05
CA PRO A 177 29.18 -9.99 8.82
C PRO A 177 28.46 -8.92 9.66
N PRO A 178 28.94 -8.60 10.87
CA PRO A 178 28.39 -7.51 11.69
C PRO A 178 28.34 -6.16 10.96
N SER A 179 29.23 -5.95 9.99
CA SER A 179 29.26 -4.76 9.14
C SER A 179 28.08 -4.70 8.17
N THR A 180 27.60 -5.81 7.61
CA THR A 180 26.33 -5.83 6.83
C THR A 180 25.13 -5.63 7.74
N GLN A 181 25.12 -6.25 8.92
CA GLN A 181 23.96 -6.23 9.81
C GLN A 181 23.56 -4.81 10.22
N LYS A 182 24.53 -3.90 10.37
CA LYS A 182 24.26 -2.50 10.71
C LYS A 182 23.58 -1.71 9.58
N LEU A 183 23.73 -2.15 8.32
CA LEU A 183 23.15 -1.49 7.16
C LEU A 183 21.69 -1.86 6.92
N LEU A 184 21.19 -2.86 7.64
CA LEU A 184 19.87 -3.45 7.46
C LEU A 184 18.98 -3.15 8.68
N PRO A 185 17.67 -2.93 8.49
CA PRO A 185 16.74 -2.82 9.62
C PRO A 185 16.53 -4.19 10.28
N ASP A 186 15.74 -4.21 11.36
CA ASP A 186 15.26 -5.46 11.96
C ASP A 186 14.34 -6.22 10.98
N ARG A 187 14.93 -7.20 10.27
CA ARG A 187 14.30 -7.93 9.17
C ARG A 187 13.09 -8.76 9.62
N ASP A 188 13.16 -9.36 10.81
CA ASP A 188 12.06 -10.13 11.38
C ASP A 188 10.87 -9.21 11.71
N ARG A 189 11.18 -8.03 12.28
CA ARG A 189 10.17 -7.00 12.54
C ARG A 189 9.58 -6.44 11.25
N VAL A 190 10.38 -6.21 10.20
CA VAL A 190 9.90 -5.77 8.88
C VAL A 190 8.95 -6.81 8.30
N SER A 191 9.35 -8.08 8.19
CA SER A 191 8.51 -9.14 7.64
C SER A 191 7.21 -9.33 8.44
N SER A 192 7.28 -9.28 9.76
CA SER A 192 6.10 -9.35 10.64
C SER A 192 5.14 -8.18 10.42
N ARG A 193 5.66 -6.96 10.28
CA ARG A 193 4.84 -5.76 10.06
C ARG A 193 4.20 -5.74 8.68
N LEU A 194 4.94 -6.10 7.62
CA LEU A 194 4.39 -6.24 6.26
C LEU A 194 3.27 -7.28 6.22
N SER A 195 3.47 -8.42 6.89
CA SER A 195 2.43 -9.46 7.01
C SER A 195 1.16 -8.94 7.71
N ARG A 196 1.31 -8.05 8.70
CA ARG A 196 0.17 -7.40 9.39
C ARG A 196 -0.45 -6.27 8.56
N GLN A 197 0.31 -5.60 7.71
CA GLN A 197 -0.20 -4.58 6.79
C GLN A 197 -1.26 -5.16 5.85
N ARG A 198 -1.08 -6.40 5.38
CA ARG A 198 -2.09 -7.15 4.61
C ARG A 198 -3.45 -7.17 5.32
N THR A 199 -3.48 -7.35 6.64
CA THR A 199 -4.72 -7.34 7.42
C THR A 199 -5.43 -5.98 7.34
N VAL A 200 -4.67 -4.88 7.29
CA VAL A 200 -5.20 -3.52 7.15
C VAL A 200 -5.86 -3.35 5.78
N TYR A 201 -5.17 -3.72 4.70
CA TYR A 201 -5.73 -3.67 3.34
C TYR A 201 -6.98 -4.53 3.20
N LYS A 202 -6.94 -5.77 3.71
CA LYS A 202 -8.11 -6.65 3.68
C LYS A 202 -9.27 -6.02 4.44
N LYS A 203 -9.02 -5.43 5.61
CA LYS A 203 -10.08 -4.81 6.40
C LYS A 203 -10.75 -3.67 5.64
N HIS A 204 -9.97 -2.80 4.99
CA HIS A 204 -10.52 -1.73 4.13
C HIS A 204 -11.39 -2.29 2.99
N ALA A 205 -10.88 -3.29 2.26
CA ALA A 205 -11.65 -3.93 1.18
C ALA A 205 -12.97 -4.57 1.67
N ASP A 206 -12.91 -5.29 2.81
CA ASP A 206 -14.08 -5.88 3.46
C ASP A 206 -15.11 -4.80 3.86
N MET A 207 -14.63 -3.67 4.39
CA MET A 207 -15.50 -2.56 4.82
C MET A 207 -16.19 -1.89 3.62
N GLN A 208 -15.48 -1.66 2.52
CA GLN A 208 -16.06 -1.10 1.29
C GLN A 208 -17.15 -2.01 0.71
N GLU A 209 -16.91 -3.31 0.65
CA GLU A 209 -17.92 -4.26 0.18
C GLU A 209 -19.13 -4.31 1.10
N LEU A 210 -18.89 -4.34 2.41
CA LEU A 210 -19.96 -4.40 3.39
C LEU A 210 -20.80 -3.13 3.42
N PHE A 211 -20.18 -1.96 3.22
CA PHE A 211 -20.85 -0.66 3.12
C PHE A 211 -21.92 -0.70 2.02
N LEU A 212 -21.55 -1.15 0.82
CA LEU A 212 -22.49 -1.31 -0.29
C LEU A 212 -23.62 -2.28 0.08
N LYS A 213 -23.29 -3.44 0.64
CA LYS A 213 -24.30 -4.45 1.06
C LYS A 213 -25.29 -3.91 2.09
N VAL A 214 -24.86 -3.01 2.98
CA VAL A 214 -25.72 -2.31 3.96
C VAL A 214 -26.63 -1.32 3.23
N ILE A 215 -26.08 -0.47 2.36
CA ILE A 215 -26.84 0.53 1.61
C ILE A 215 -27.90 -0.12 0.72
N PHE A 216 -27.57 -1.18 -0.01
CA PHE A 216 -28.56 -1.92 -0.80
C PHE A 216 -29.73 -2.43 0.07
N SER A 217 -29.43 -2.96 1.26
CA SER A 217 -30.49 -3.46 2.17
C SER A 217 -31.32 -2.32 2.79
N LEU A 218 -30.71 -1.17 3.05
CA LEU A 218 -31.43 0.02 3.50
C LEU A 218 -32.36 0.54 2.39
N ASN A 219 -31.86 0.71 1.17
CA ASN A 219 -32.64 1.21 0.03
C ASN A 219 -33.81 0.26 -0.28
N SER A 220 -33.57 -1.05 -0.37
CA SER A 220 -34.68 -2.02 -0.55
C SER A 220 -35.71 -1.97 0.59
N GLY A 221 -35.28 -1.65 1.81
CA GLY A 221 -36.19 -1.45 2.95
C GLY A 221 -37.01 -0.18 2.81
N ILE A 222 -36.40 0.92 2.38
CA ILE A 222 -37.07 2.20 2.10
C ILE A 222 -38.10 2.02 0.98
N ASP A 223 -37.71 1.41 -0.14
CA ASP A 223 -38.63 1.17 -1.27
C ASP A 223 -39.84 0.34 -0.82
N ALA A 224 -39.63 -0.76 -0.10
CA ALA A 224 -40.71 -1.58 0.42
C ALA A 224 -41.60 -0.82 1.41
N PHE A 225 -40.99 0.02 2.25
CA PHE A 225 -41.69 0.83 3.23
C PHE A 225 -42.58 1.89 2.57
N GLU A 226 -42.10 2.57 1.52
CA GLU A 226 -42.87 3.53 0.73
C GLU A 226 -44.08 2.89 0.05
N HIS A 227 -43.97 1.62 -0.35
CA HIS A 227 -45.07 0.82 -0.88
C HIS A 227 -45.94 0.16 0.21
N SER A 228 -45.78 0.56 1.48
CA SER A 228 -46.51 0.01 2.63
C SER A 228 -46.34 -1.50 2.85
N SER A 229 -45.28 -2.10 2.29
CA SER A 229 -44.93 -3.51 2.49
C SER A 229 -44.07 -3.67 3.75
N PHE A 230 -44.68 -3.44 4.92
CA PHE A 230 -43.96 -3.34 6.20
C PHE A 230 -43.18 -4.60 6.59
N ASP A 231 -43.71 -5.79 6.33
CA ASP A 231 -42.98 -7.05 6.60
C ASP A 231 -41.71 -7.16 5.76
N SER A 232 -41.81 -6.78 4.48
CA SER A 232 -40.67 -6.81 3.56
C SER A 232 -39.63 -5.76 3.93
N ALA A 233 -40.09 -4.55 4.25
CA ALA A 233 -39.26 -3.46 4.75
C ALA A 233 -38.51 -3.85 6.03
N GLY A 234 -39.23 -4.40 7.02
CA GLY A 234 -38.68 -4.87 8.28
C GLY A 234 -37.57 -5.90 8.09
N ARG A 235 -37.77 -6.90 7.22
CA ARG A 235 -36.73 -7.90 6.88
C ARG A 235 -35.50 -7.26 6.24
N SER A 236 -35.68 -6.30 5.34
CA SER A 236 -34.59 -5.59 4.67
C SER A 236 -33.79 -4.72 5.64
N PHE A 237 -34.47 -3.97 6.51
CA PHE A 237 -33.82 -3.18 7.56
C PHE A 237 -33.10 -4.06 8.58
N GLN A 238 -33.68 -5.19 8.99
CA GLN A 238 -32.99 -6.12 9.89
C GLN A 238 -31.75 -6.73 9.24
N ARG A 239 -31.79 -7.02 7.94
CA ARG A 239 -30.62 -7.46 7.17
C ARG A 239 -29.53 -6.37 7.16
N ALA A 240 -29.90 -5.11 6.96
CA ALA A 240 -28.96 -3.99 7.04
C ALA A 240 -28.35 -3.85 8.44
N ASN A 241 -29.16 -3.97 9.50
CA ASN A 241 -28.72 -3.91 10.90
C ASN A 241 -27.68 -5.00 11.20
N ASN A 242 -27.96 -6.24 10.80
CA ASN A 242 -27.07 -7.38 11.01
C ASN A 242 -25.74 -7.19 10.26
N LYS A 243 -25.79 -6.77 8.98
CA LYS A 243 -24.59 -6.49 8.17
C LYS A 243 -23.75 -5.35 8.74
N ALA A 244 -24.38 -4.31 9.29
CA ALA A 244 -23.70 -3.18 9.89
C ALA A 244 -23.09 -3.49 11.28
N SER A 245 -23.25 -4.72 11.81
CA SER A 245 -22.65 -5.14 13.06
C SER A 245 -21.18 -5.54 12.87
N VAL A 246 -20.33 -4.54 12.65
CA VAL A 246 -18.90 -4.72 12.42
C VAL A 246 -18.09 -4.46 13.69
N GLN A 247 -17.06 -5.27 13.90
CA GLN A 247 -16.00 -5.00 14.88
C GLN A 247 -14.67 -4.71 14.16
N ILE A 248 -14.02 -3.63 14.60
CA ILE A 248 -12.70 -3.17 14.14
C ILE A 248 -11.87 -2.99 15.41
N ASP A 249 -10.72 -3.68 15.46
CA ASP A 249 -9.81 -3.60 16.60
C ASP A 249 -9.33 -2.17 16.83
N ASP A 250 -9.27 -1.75 18.10
CA ASP A 250 -8.89 -0.38 18.45
C ASP A 250 -7.50 -0.01 17.91
N SER A 251 -6.58 -0.96 17.88
CA SER A 251 -5.22 -0.76 17.36
C SER A 251 -5.14 -0.48 15.85
N LEU A 252 -6.23 -0.68 15.11
CA LEU A 252 -6.29 -0.47 13.66
C LEU A 252 -7.08 0.78 13.26
N LYS A 253 -7.80 1.40 14.20
CA LYS A 253 -8.77 2.46 13.88
C LYS A 253 -8.14 3.67 13.22
N ASP A 254 -6.90 4.00 13.55
CA ASP A 254 -6.23 5.18 13.01
C ASP A 254 -5.66 4.95 11.60
N TYR A 255 -5.61 3.69 11.13
CA TYR A 255 -5.03 3.38 9.83
C TYR A 255 -5.96 3.73 8.67
N ARG A 256 -5.36 4.37 7.66
CA ARG A 256 -5.95 4.69 6.35
C ARG A 256 -4.99 4.26 5.24
N VAL A 257 -5.50 4.00 4.05
CA VAL A 257 -4.66 3.55 2.94
C VAL A 257 -3.91 4.70 2.25
N THR A 258 -4.52 5.88 2.20
CA THR A 258 -3.96 7.12 1.64
C THR A 258 -4.44 8.32 2.45
N SER A 259 -3.90 9.52 2.18
CA SER A 259 -4.34 10.75 2.86
C SER A 259 -5.83 11.06 2.65
N TYR A 260 -6.39 10.65 1.51
CA TYR A 260 -7.75 10.92 1.09
C TYR A 260 -8.72 9.77 1.38
N SER A 261 -8.21 8.67 1.95
CA SER A 261 -9.04 7.54 2.31
C SER A 261 -9.61 7.62 3.72
N LEU A 262 -10.74 6.95 3.91
CA LEU A 262 -11.33 6.75 5.23
C LEU A 262 -10.36 5.99 6.14
N THR A 263 -10.34 6.34 7.42
CA THR A 263 -9.73 5.48 8.43
C THR A 263 -10.64 4.29 8.73
N LEU A 264 -10.09 3.19 9.23
CA LEU A 264 -10.90 2.09 9.75
C LEU A 264 -11.81 2.55 10.92
N GLY A 265 -11.40 3.57 11.67
CA GLY A 265 -12.23 4.24 12.66
C GLY A 265 -13.45 4.94 12.05
N ASN A 266 -13.29 5.62 10.91
CA ASN A 266 -14.41 6.22 10.17
C ASN A 266 -15.41 5.13 9.75
N TYR A 267 -14.93 4.01 9.19
CA TYR A 267 -15.80 2.87 8.86
C TYR A 267 -16.56 2.36 10.08
N SER A 268 -15.88 2.18 11.22
CA SER A 268 -16.53 1.76 12.47
C SER A 268 -17.68 2.68 12.86
N GLN A 269 -17.47 4.00 12.77
CA GLN A 269 -18.48 4.98 13.13
C GLN A 269 -19.65 5.03 12.13
N ILE A 270 -19.35 4.93 10.83
CA ILE A 270 -20.34 4.83 9.75
C ILE A 270 -21.23 3.61 9.96
N PHE A 271 -20.66 2.43 10.18
CA PHE A 271 -21.43 1.20 10.42
C PHE A 271 -22.25 1.28 11.70
N LYS A 272 -21.72 1.88 12.78
CA LYS A 272 -22.50 2.15 14.00
C LYS A 272 -23.73 3.00 13.70
N LEU A 273 -23.60 4.05 12.89
CA LEU A 273 -24.72 4.92 12.51
C LEU A 273 -25.72 4.20 11.61
N TYR A 274 -25.27 3.43 10.62
CA TYR A 274 -26.19 2.62 9.81
C TYR A 274 -26.90 1.54 10.60
N ARG A 275 -26.23 0.93 11.58
CA ARG A 275 -26.87 -0.02 12.50
C ARG A 275 -27.99 0.65 13.29
N GLN A 276 -27.72 1.85 13.83
CA GLN A 276 -28.75 2.66 14.51
C GLN A 276 -29.87 3.07 13.56
N ALA A 277 -29.55 3.43 12.31
CA ALA A 277 -30.53 3.79 11.30
C ALA A 277 -31.46 2.61 11.00
N ALA A 278 -30.87 1.48 10.63
CA ALA A 278 -31.57 0.24 10.30
C ALA A 278 -32.39 -0.29 11.48
N GLY A 279 -31.89 -0.19 12.71
CA GLY A 279 -32.64 -0.56 13.91
C GLY A 279 -33.90 0.29 14.13
N ASN A 280 -33.81 1.61 13.94
CA ASN A 280 -34.98 2.48 14.02
C ASN A 280 -35.98 2.19 12.89
N MET A 281 -35.50 2.02 11.66
CA MET A 281 -36.35 1.74 10.50
C MET A 281 -37.03 0.37 10.59
N ALA A 282 -36.34 -0.64 11.11
CA ALA A 282 -36.95 -1.95 11.39
C ALA A 282 -38.04 -1.84 12.45
N ALA A 283 -37.82 -1.07 13.52
CA ALA A 283 -38.83 -0.83 14.54
C ALA A 283 -40.08 -0.11 14.00
N ALA A 284 -39.92 0.76 12.99
CA ALA A 284 -41.03 1.44 12.32
C ALA A 284 -41.98 0.47 11.58
N CYS A 285 -41.50 -0.75 11.29
CA CYS A 285 -42.25 -1.78 10.58
C CYS A 285 -43.05 -2.71 11.51
N ALA A 286 -43.04 -2.48 12.83
CA ALA A 286 -43.76 -3.31 13.78
C ALA A 286 -45.28 -3.21 13.61
N GLU A 287 -45.98 -4.33 13.84
CA GLU A 287 -47.44 -4.39 13.83
C GLU A 287 -48.04 -3.48 14.91
N GLY A 288 -49.22 -2.94 14.64
CA GLY A 288 -49.96 -2.11 15.61
C GLY A 288 -49.40 -0.71 15.85
N MET A 289 -48.29 -0.33 15.20
CA MET A 289 -47.71 1.02 15.32
C MET A 289 -48.55 2.07 14.58
N SER A 290 -48.80 3.22 15.22
CA SER A 290 -49.46 4.36 14.59
C SER A 290 -48.62 4.97 13.47
N ARG A 291 -49.27 5.75 12.58
CA ARG A 291 -48.56 6.42 11.49
C ARG A 291 -47.56 7.46 12.02
N GLU A 292 -47.94 8.21 13.05
CA GLU A 292 -47.10 9.21 13.68
C GLU A 292 -45.83 8.59 14.28
N GLU A 293 -45.98 7.53 15.08
CA GLU A 293 -44.83 6.82 15.68
C GLU A 293 -43.92 6.21 14.62
N ARG A 294 -44.51 5.62 13.58
CA ARG A 294 -43.77 5.04 12.45
C ARG A 294 -42.93 6.10 11.75
N ASN A 295 -43.52 7.26 11.44
CA ASN A 295 -42.80 8.37 10.79
C ASN A 295 -41.64 8.88 11.66
N GLN A 296 -41.85 9.03 12.97
CA GLN A 296 -40.77 9.44 13.88
C GLN A 296 -39.58 8.47 13.87
N LYS A 297 -39.84 7.15 13.81
CA LYS A 297 -38.79 6.13 13.73
C LYS A 297 -38.05 6.17 12.40
N ILE A 298 -38.76 6.35 11.29
CA ILE A 298 -38.15 6.54 9.97
C ILE A 298 -37.28 7.80 9.94
N ASP A 299 -37.77 8.93 10.44
CA ASP A 299 -37.02 10.19 10.49
C ASP A 299 -35.73 10.07 11.31
N LEU A 300 -35.80 9.38 12.46
CA LEU A 300 -34.61 9.07 13.24
C LEU A 300 -33.63 8.20 12.45
N GLY A 301 -34.13 7.22 11.71
CA GLY A 301 -33.33 6.42 10.79
C GLY A 301 -32.61 7.27 9.75
N ILE A 302 -33.35 8.12 9.05
CA ILE A 302 -32.85 9.00 7.98
C ILE A 302 -31.78 9.96 8.53
N LYS A 303 -32.02 10.59 9.68
CA LYS A 303 -31.03 11.47 10.34
C LYS A 303 -29.71 10.75 10.64
N LYS A 304 -29.75 9.47 10.98
CA LYS A 304 -28.55 8.67 11.21
C LYS A 304 -27.82 8.32 9.92
N GLN A 305 -28.55 8.07 8.84
CA GLN A 305 -27.94 7.87 7.52
C GLN A 305 -27.23 9.13 7.03
N PHE A 306 -27.84 10.31 7.19
CA PHE A 306 -27.18 11.57 6.83
C PHE A 306 -25.88 11.76 7.61
N LYS A 307 -25.88 11.58 8.93
CA LYS A 307 -24.64 11.63 9.74
C LYS A 307 -23.58 10.63 9.28
N ALA A 308 -23.98 9.46 8.80
CA ALA A 308 -23.03 8.46 8.29
C ALA A 308 -22.41 8.93 6.96
N ARG A 309 -23.22 9.55 6.09
CA ARG A 309 -22.77 10.13 4.82
C ARG A 309 -21.85 11.33 5.05
N ASP A 310 -22.14 12.18 6.04
CA ASP A 310 -21.29 13.32 6.40
C ASP A 310 -19.88 12.84 6.75
N ILE A 311 -19.75 11.80 7.59
CA ILE A 311 -18.43 11.22 7.93
C ILE A 311 -17.72 10.64 6.70
N PHE A 312 -18.48 10.04 5.78
CA PHE A 312 -17.91 9.50 4.55
C PHE A 312 -17.38 10.63 3.66
N ALA A 313 -18.15 11.70 3.49
CA ALA A 313 -17.78 12.85 2.67
C ALA A 313 -16.61 13.65 3.27
N ASP A 314 -16.65 13.93 4.57
CA ASP A 314 -15.57 14.67 5.26
C ASP A 314 -14.27 13.86 5.29
N GLY A 315 -14.37 12.53 5.40
CA GLY A 315 -13.24 11.64 5.47
C GLY A 315 -12.52 11.41 4.13
N VAL A 316 -13.17 11.74 3.01
CA VAL A 316 -12.59 11.71 1.65
C VAL A 316 -12.50 13.16 1.16
N SER A 317 -11.41 13.83 1.53
CA SER A 317 -11.13 15.20 1.06
C SER A 317 -10.46 15.16 -0.31
N PHE A 318 -10.74 16.15 -1.17
CA PHE A 318 -10.12 16.31 -2.50
C PHE A 318 -9.08 17.44 -2.49
#